data_AF-A0A959HPD1-F1
#
_entry.id   AF-A0A959HPD1-F1
#
_cell.length_a   1.000
_cell.length_b   1.000
_cell.length_c   1.000
_cell.angle_alpha   90.00
_cell.angle_beta   90.00
_cell.angle_gamma   90.00
#
_symmetry.space_group_name_H-M   'P 1'
#
loop_
_entity.id
_entity.type
_entity.pdbx_description
1 polymer ?
#
loop_
_entity_poly.entity_id
_entity_poly.type
_entity_poly.pdbx_seq_one_letter_code
_entity_poly.pdbx_strand_id
1 'polypeptide(L)'
;MNKELIQKIEALFELRQLPWLLGQAEGLEVDLNDFHQRLIGLQYHIYQLDKYLEETWHPDPSVLSDLWATCEIQLAGFGYSPGQTEQLLHSFYVYMQRELAIRAGRTPDRLNIRAFYWHKSCDVKLMRQLIYDRYPEVAETFPKRCWIAFDYMTEIMDDVEDLQEDLHVYNGNRLLFALREQSVKEVREEYLAFLDWIVNRSFPDRRKWPEWMIESFDQNVRTLRQELRQVNLPKPVLQK
;
A
#
# COMPACT_ATOMS: atom_id res chain seq x y z
N MET A 1 -17.24 13.85 -3.73
CA MET A 1 -16.20 13.20 -2.90
C MET A 1 -15.84 14.14 -1.76
N ASN A 2 -15.49 13.62 -0.58
CA ASN A 2 -15.02 14.43 0.56
C ASN A 2 -13.66 15.06 0.20
N LYS A 3 -13.52 16.39 0.35
CA LYS A 3 -12.32 17.14 -0.02
C LYS A 3 -11.07 16.73 0.76
N GLU A 4 -11.19 16.48 2.07
CA GLU A 4 -10.06 16.06 2.91
C GLU A 4 -9.53 14.70 2.49
N LEU A 5 -10.43 13.78 2.15
CA LEU A 5 -10.04 12.45 1.68
C LEU A 5 -9.34 12.52 0.31
N ILE A 6 -9.79 13.39 -0.59
CA ILE A 6 -9.10 13.61 -1.87
C ILE A 6 -7.68 14.14 -1.65
N GLN A 7 -7.50 15.07 -0.72
CA GLN A 7 -6.17 15.57 -0.37
C GLN A 7 -5.26 14.47 0.20
N LYS A 8 -5.81 13.57 1.04
CA LYS A 8 -5.06 12.38 1.53
C LYS A 8 -4.66 11.46 0.38
N ILE A 9 -5.57 11.19 -0.56
CA ILE A 9 -5.29 10.37 -1.75
C ILE A 9 -4.20 11.00 -2.61
N GLU A 10 -4.27 12.30 -2.87
CA GLU A 10 -3.25 13.02 -3.63
C GLU A 10 -1.88 12.96 -2.92
N ALA A 11 -1.84 13.16 -1.60
CA ALA A 11 -0.61 13.04 -0.82
C ALA A 11 -0.02 11.62 -0.89
N LEU A 12 -0.86 10.58 -0.84
CA LEU A 12 -0.43 9.19 -1.03
C LEU A 12 0.08 8.97 -2.45
N PHE A 13 -0.58 9.51 -3.46
CA PHE A 13 -0.13 9.39 -4.85
C PHE A 13 1.26 10.02 -5.06
N GLU A 14 1.51 11.18 -4.44
CA GLU A 14 2.83 11.83 -4.42
C GLU A 14 3.86 10.97 -3.69
N LEU A 15 3.56 10.48 -2.48
CA LEU A 15 4.45 9.59 -1.73
C LEU A 15 4.83 8.34 -2.55
N ARG A 16 3.85 7.78 -3.28
CA ARG A 16 4.02 6.57 -4.11
C ARG A 16 4.51 6.85 -5.54
N GLN A 17 4.74 8.12 -5.88
CA GLN A 17 5.31 8.59 -7.14
C GLN A 17 4.48 8.21 -8.38
N LEU A 18 3.15 8.16 -8.22
CA LEU A 18 2.23 7.94 -9.34
C LEU A 18 2.22 9.12 -10.33
N PRO A 19 2.27 10.40 -9.90
CA PRO A 19 2.36 11.54 -10.83
C PRO A 19 3.61 11.49 -11.69
N TRP A 20 4.77 11.14 -11.11
CA TRP A 20 6.00 10.98 -11.88
C TRP A 20 5.89 9.86 -12.93
N LEU A 21 5.29 8.71 -12.56
CA LEU A 21 5.08 7.59 -13.47
C LEU A 21 4.14 7.97 -14.62
N LEU A 22 3.07 8.70 -14.33
CA LEU A 22 2.17 9.26 -15.36
C LEU A 22 2.89 10.26 -16.27
N GLY A 23 3.79 11.07 -15.71
CA GLY A 23 4.62 12.00 -16.46
C GLY A 23 5.51 11.32 -17.51
N GLN A 24 5.83 10.03 -17.33
CA GLN A 24 6.56 9.25 -18.35
C GLN A 24 5.72 8.94 -19.60
N ALA A 25 4.40 9.14 -19.53
CA ALA A 25 3.49 9.02 -20.67
C ALA A 25 3.21 10.35 -21.38
N GLU A 26 3.81 11.47 -20.93
CA GLU A 26 3.64 12.77 -21.59
C GLU A 26 4.08 12.69 -23.07
N GLY A 27 3.18 13.11 -23.97
CA GLY A 27 3.40 13.03 -25.42
C GLY A 27 2.77 11.82 -26.10
N LEU A 28 2.20 10.87 -25.34
CA LEU A 28 1.38 9.77 -25.84
C LEU A 28 -0.11 10.17 -25.77
N GLU A 29 -0.85 10.01 -26.87
CA GLU A 29 -2.21 10.54 -27.10
C GLU A 29 -3.13 10.73 -25.86
N VAL A 30 -3.33 12.01 -25.54
CA VAL A 30 -4.26 12.76 -24.67
C VAL A 30 -5.38 11.99 -23.92
N ASP A 31 -5.23 11.85 -22.60
CA ASP A 31 -6.06 12.50 -21.56
C ASP A 31 -5.51 12.14 -20.15
N LEU A 32 -4.29 12.62 -19.84
CA LEU A 32 -3.64 12.30 -18.56
C LEU A 32 -4.42 12.82 -17.35
N ASN A 33 -5.11 13.96 -17.51
CA ASN A 33 -5.88 14.55 -16.43
C ASN A 33 -7.14 13.73 -16.14
N ASP A 34 -7.94 13.34 -17.15
CA ASP A 34 -9.07 12.44 -16.92
C ASP A 34 -8.62 11.12 -16.32
N PHE A 35 -7.56 10.51 -16.89
CA PHE A 35 -7.04 9.26 -16.37
C PHE A 35 -6.60 9.37 -14.91
N HIS A 36 -5.89 10.45 -14.55
CA HIS A 36 -5.50 10.74 -13.18
C HIS A 36 -6.72 10.92 -12.26
N GLN A 37 -7.74 11.68 -12.68
CA GLN A 37 -8.98 11.85 -11.91
C GLN A 37 -9.72 10.53 -11.72
N ARG A 38 -9.66 9.62 -12.70
CA ARG A 38 -10.25 8.29 -12.58
C ARG A 38 -9.46 7.39 -11.63
N LEU A 39 -8.13 7.48 -11.60
CA LEU A 39 -7.32 6.81 -10.58
C LEU A 39 -7.69 7.29 -9.17
N ILE A 40 -7.85 8.61 -8.99
CA ILE A 40 -8.32 9.20 -7.73
C ILE A 40 -9.71 8.67 -7.38
N GLY A 41 -10.63 8.61 -8.34
CA GLY A 41 -11.99 8.07 -8.14
C GLY A 41 -11.97 6.61 -7.68
N LEU A 42 -11.14 5.77 -8.28
CA LEU A 42 -10.97 4.38 -7.86
C LEU A 42 -10.35 4.28 -6.45
N GLN A 43 -9.26 5.01 -6.17
CA GLN A 43 -8.64 5.01 -4.84
C GLN A 43 -9.60 5.51 -3.77
N TYR A 44 -10.47 6.48 -4.09
CA TYR A 44 -11.51 6.96 -3.18
C TYR A 44 -12.43 5.84 -2.73
N HIS A 45 -12.88 4.98 -3.66
CA HIS A 45 -13.76 3.86 -3.34
C HIS A 45 -13.03 2.73 -2.61
N ILE A 46 -11.76 2.47 -2.94
CA ILE A 46 -10.90 1.56 -2.16
C ILE A 46 -10.78 2.07 -0.72
N TYR A 47 -10.53 3.37 -0.53
CA TYR A 47 -10.41 3.97 0.79
C TYR A 47 -11.72 3.91 1.59
N GLN A 48 -12.88 4.00 0.93
CA GLN A 48 -14.17 3.80 1.60
C GLN A 48 -14.36 2.37 2.10
N LEU A 49 -13.93 1.38 1.30
CA LEU A 49 -13.93 -0.03 1.71
C LEU A 49 -13.00 -0.25 2.90
N ASP A 50 -11.77 0.24 2.80
CA ASP A 50 -10.74 0.13 3.83
C ASP A 50 -11.19 0.77 5.15
N LYS A 51 -11.61 2.03 5.09
CA LYS A 51 -12.16 2.76 6.24
C LYS A 51 -13.33 2.02 6.91
N TYR A 52 -14.24 1.44 6.12
CA TYR A 52 -15.36 0.68 6.67
C TYR A 52 -14.88 -0.55 7.46
N LEU A 53 -13.85 -1.23 6.96
CA LEU A 53 -13.17 -2.30 7.69
C LEU A 53 -12.52 -1.73 8.95
N GLU A 54 -11.72 -0.67 8.87
CA GLU A 54 -11.02 -0.12 10.03
C GLU A 54 -11.93 0.35 11.17
N GLU A 55 -13.10 0.90 10.85
CA GLU A 55 -14.04 1.47 11.85
C GLU A 55 -15.06 0.44 12.37
N THR A 56 -15.25 -0.70 11.69
CA THR A 56 -16.34 -1.64 11.99
C THR A 56 -15.83 -2.99 12.50
N TRP A 57 -16.08 -3.30 13.76
CA TRP A 57 -15.67 -4.60 14.34
C TRP A 57 -16.43 -5.79 13.75
N HIS A 58 -17.72 -5.62 13.47
CA HIS A 58 -18.56 -6.63 12.81
C HIS A 58 -19.09 -6.07 11.47
N PRO A 59 -18.30 -6.12 10.39
CA PRO A 59 -18.73 -5.63 9.08
C PRO A 59 -19.98 -6.35 8.60
N ASP A 60 -20.95 -5.60 8.09
CA ASP A 60 -22.15 -6.14 7.45
C ASP A 60 -21.78 -6.68 6.05
N PRO A 61 -22.04 -7.97 5.75
CA PRO A 61 -21.73 -8.55 4.46
C PRO A 61 -22.38 -7.82 3.28
N SER A 62 -23.58 -7.24 3.47
CA SER A 62 -24.27 -6.48 2.43
C SER A 62 -23.55 -5.17 2.11
N VAL A 63 -23.12 -4.42 3.13
CA VAL A 63 -22.37 -3.17 2.96
C VAL A 63 -21.01 -3.45 2.32
N LEU A 64 -20.32 -4.50 2.74
CA LEU A 64 -19.06 -4.93 2.10
C LEU A 64 -19.28 -5.27 0.63
N SER A 65 -20.35 -6.00 0.32
CA SER A 65 -20.69 -6.36 -1.06
C SER A 65 -20.95 -5.11 -1.92
N ASP A 66 -21.65 -4.10 -1.38
CA ASP A 66 -21.94 -2.86 -2.10
C ASP A 66 -20.68 -2.01 -2.35
N LEU A 67 -19.80 -1.89 -1.34
CA LEU A 67 -18.51 -1.21 -1.47
C LEU A 67 -17.60 -1.91 -2.47
N TRP A 68 -17.57 -3.24 -2.43
CA TRP A 68 -16.81 -4.07 -3.38
C TRP A 68 -17.32 -3.91 -4.81
N ALA A 69 -18.64 -4.02 -5.01
CA ALA A 69 -19.27 -3.83 -6.32
C ALA A 69 -18.98 -2.43 -6.89
N THR A 70 -18.88 -1.42 -6.03
CA THR A 70 -18.48 -0.07 -6.45
C THR A 70 -17.06 -0.06 -7.00
N CYS A 71 -16.10 -0.74 -6.36
CA CYS A 71 -14.73 -0.89 -6.88
C CYS A 71 -14.71 -1.62 -8.25
N GLU A 72 -15.53 -2.66 -8.41
CA GLU A 72 -15.67 -3.40 -9.67
C GLU A 72 -16.22 -2.51 -10.81
N ILE A 73 -17.25 -1.70 -10.52
CA ILE A 73 -17.82 -0.74 -11.48
C ILE A 73 -16.78 0.30 -11.91
N GLN A 74 -16.00 0.83 -10.96
CA GLN A 74 -14.94 1.79 -11.28
C GLN A 74 -13.88 1.16 -12.19
N LEU A 75 -13.44 -0.06 -11.89
CA LEU A 75 -12.48 -0.79 -12.73
C LEU A 75 -13.04 -1.12 -14.12
N ALA A 76 -14.31 -1.51 -14.23
CA ALA A 76 -14.96 -1.70 -15.52
C ALA A 76 -14.93 -0.42 -16.37
N GLY A 77 -14.99 0.75 -15.73
CA GLY A 77 -14.80 2.04 -16.39
C GLY A 77 -13.45 2.17 -17.12
N PHE A 78 -12.40 1.48 -16.68
CA PHE A 78 -11.10 1.39 -17.36
C PHE A 78 -11.06 0.41 -18.54
N GLY A 79 -12.19 -0.20 -18.90
CA GLY A 79 -12.31 -1.08 -20.07
C GLY A 79 -11.97 -2.54 -19.78
N TYR A 80 -11.84 -2.92 -18.51
CA TYR A 80 -11.60 -4.32 -18.14
C TYR A 80 -12.89 -5.14 -18.19
N SER A 81 -12.77 -6.37 -18.70
CA SER A 81 -13.83 -7.38 -18.61
C SER A 81 -14.02 -7.85 -17.15
N PRO A 82 -15.17 -8.44 -16.79
CA PRO A 82 -15.40 -8.94 -15.43
C PRO A 82 -14.30 -9.89 -14.92
N GLY A 83 -13.82 -10.81 -15.77
CA GLY A 83 -12.73 -11.72 -15.38
C GLY A 83 -11.38 -11.03 -15.18
N GLN A 84 -11.10 -9.94 -15.89
CA GLN A 84 -9.89 -9.13 -15.65
C GLN A 84 -10.04 -8.31 -14.37
N THR A 85 -11.23 -7.73 -14.12
CA THR A 85 -11.54 -7.01 -12.88
C THR A 85 -11.35 -7.91 -11.65
N GLU A 86 -11.87 -9.14 -11.69
CA GLU A 86 -11.69 -10.13 -10.62
C GLU A 86 -10.20 -10.43 -10.38
N GLN A 87 -9.42 -10.62 -11.44
CA GLN A 87 -7.97 -10.87 -11.33
C GLN A 87 -7.21 -9.67 -10.72
N LEU A 88 -7.55 -8.45 -11.13
CA LEU A 88 -6.94 -7.22 -10.62
C LEU A 88 -7.27 -7.00 -9.13
N LEU A 89 -8.50 -7.30 -8.73
CA LEU A 89 -8.95 -7.15 -7.34
C LEU A 89 -8.55 -8.32 -6.43
N HIS A 90 -8.06 -9.44 -6.97
CA HIS A 90 -7.72 -10.60 -6.16
C HIS A 90 -6.74 -10.29 -5.01
N SER A 91 -5.74 -9.45 -5.25
CA SER A 91 -4.77 -9.09 -4.19
C SER A 91 -5.42 -8.28 -3.06
N PHE A 92 -6.37 -7.40 -3.37
CA PHE A 92 -7.17 -6.69 -2.37
C PHE A 92 -8.06 -7.64 -1.60
N TYR A 93 -8.72 -8.58 -2.30
CA TYR A 93 -9.56 -9.57 -1.64
C TYR A 93 -8.75 -10.37 -0.62
N VAL A 94 -7.54 -10.82 -1.00
CA VAL A 94 -6.63 -11.52 -0.09
C VAL A 94 -6.23 -10.65 1.10
N TYR A 95 -5.96 -9.35 0.88
CA TYR A 95 -5.62 -8.44 1.97
C TYR A 95 -6.80 -8.18 2.91
N MET A 96 -7.97 -7.84 2.38
CA MET A 96 -9.23 -7.66 3.14
C MET A 96 -9.57 -8.90 3.98
N GLN A 97 -9.45 -10.10 3.42
CA GLN A 97 -9.70 -11.33 4.19
C GLN A 97 -8.74 -11.48 5.38
N ARG A 98 -7.52 -10.94 5.31
CA ARG A 98 -6.57 -10.92 6.43
C ARG A 98 -7.01 -9.94 7.50
N GLU A 99 -7.46 -8.76 7.12
CA GLU A 99 -7.96 -7.77 8.09
C GLU A 99 -9.21 -8.27 8.81
N LEU A 100 -10.12 -8.93 8.08
CA LEU A 100 -11.26 -9.62 8.69
C LEU A 100 -10.81 -10.73 9.65
N ALA A 101 -9.75 -11.46 9.30
CA ALA A 101 -9.21 -12.54 10.13
C ALA A 101 -8.63 -12.07 11.47
N ILE A 102 -8.19 -10.81 11.57
CA ILE A 102 -7.71 -10.20 12.84
C ILE A 102 -8.81 -10.23 13.90
N ARG A 103 -10.06 -10.00 13.52
CA ARG A 103 -11.24 -10.07 14.41
C ARG A 103 -11.47 -11.47 14.96
N ALA A 104 -11.02 -12.49 14.24
CA ALA A 104 -11.03 -13.88 14.68
C ALA A 104 -9.75 -14.28 15.46
N GLY A 105 -8.93 -13.31 15.88
CA GLY A 105 -7.68 -13.54 16.61
C GLY A 105 -6.55 -14.11 15.75
N ARG A 106 -6.64 -14.00 14.41
CA ARG A 106 -5.55 -14.40 13.51
C ARG A 106 -4.69 -13.18 13.20
N THR A 107 -3.50 -13.15 13.77
CA THR A 107 -2.61 -12.00 13.72
C THR A 107 -1.75 -11.96 12.44
N PRO A 108 -1.40 -10.76 11.93
CA PRO A 108 -0.67 -10.63 10.67
C PRO A 108 0.81 -11.05 10.76
N ASP A 109 1.38 -11.06 11.96
CA ASP A 109 2.79 -11.39 12.25
C ASP A 109 3.14 -12.87 11.95
N ARG A 110 2.14 -13.76 11.97
CA ARG A 110 2.26 -15.17 11.54
C ARG A 110 2.65 -15.32 10.07
N LEU A 111 2.44 -14.28 9.27
CA LEU A 111 2.88 -14.25 7.88
C LEU A 111 4.33 -13.80 7.81
N ASN A 112 5.06 -14.40 6.87
CA ASN A 112 6.34 -13.88 6.45
C ASN A 112 6.21 -12.38 6.10
N ILE A 113 7.05 -11.53 6.70
CA ILE A 113 7.03 -10.07 6.56
C ILE A 113 6.95 -9.60 5.09
N ARG A 114 7.64 -10.30 4.18
CA ARG A 114 7.59 -10.01 2.74
C ARG A 114 6.22 -10.28 2.14
N ALA A 115 5.61 -11.41 2.50
CA ALA A 115 4.27 -11.76 2.03
C ALA A 115 3.24 -10.77 2.58
N PHE A 116 3.37 -10.35 3.83
CA PHE A 116 2.50 -9.33 4.40
C PHE A 116 2.54 -8.03 3.58
N TYR A 117 3.71 -7.39 3.47
CA TYR A 117 3.85 -6.11 2.76
C TYR A 117 3.64 -6.23 1.25
N TRP A 118 3.76 -7.44 0.68
CA TRP A 118 3.40 -7.66 -0.72
C TRP A 118 1.90 -7.49 -0.95
N HIS A 119 1.08 -7.95 -0.02
CA HIS A 119 -0.37 -7.81 -0.11
C HIS A 119 -0.86 -6.47 0.41
N LYS A 120 -0.20 -5.87 1.42
CA LYS A 120 -0.55 -4.52 1.89
C LYS A 120 -0.46 -3.48 0.76
N SER A 121 0.61 -3.54 -0.05
CA SER A 121 0.80 -2.68 -1.25
C SER A 121 -0.09 -3.02 -2.46
N CYS A 122 -1.22 -3.70 -2.28
CA CYS A 122 -2.07 -4.12 -3.40
C CYS A 122 -2.70 -2.93 -4.15
N ASP A 123 -2.98 -1.83 -3.44
CA ASP A 123 -3.61 -0.63 -3.98
C ASP A 123 -2.71 0.14 -4.94
N VAL A 124 -1.52 0.49 -4.50
CA VAL A 124 -0.52 1.17 -5.33
C VAL A 124 -0.11 0.29 -6.51
N LYS A 125 -0.04 -1.03 -6.32
CA LYS A 125 0.24 -1.97 -7.43
C LYS A 125 -0.87 -1.96 -8.47
N LEU A 126 -2.13 -1.89 -8.05
CA LEU A 126 -3.25 -1.74 -8.98
C LEU A 126 -3.14 -0.42 -9.73
N MET A 127 -2.92 0.71 -9.05
CA MET A 127 -2.79 2.01 -9.71
C MET A 127 -1.69 1.99 -10.78
N ARG A 128 -0.52 1.43 -10.46
CA ARG A 128 0.56 1.29 -11.45
C ARG A 128 0.19 0.34 -12.57
N GLN A 129 -0.42 -0.80 -12.27
CA GLN A 129 -0.88 -1.75 -13.29
C GLN A 129 -1.80 -1.05 -14.29
N LEU A 130 -2.77 -0.25 -13.82
CA LEU A 130 -3.65 0.55 -14.67
C LEU A 130 -2.87 1.53 -15.56
N ILE A 131 -1.86 2.22 -15.00
CA ILE A 131 -1.01 3.15 -15.77
C ILE A 131 -0.28 2.41 -16.90
N TYR A 132 0.36 1.28 -16.61
CA TYR A 132 1.09 0.52 -17.64
C TYR A 132 0.19 -0.12 -18.67
N ASP A 133 -1.01 -0.52 -18.30
CA ASP A 133 -1.94 -1.14 -19.25
C ASP A 133 -2.52 -0.07 -20.20
N ARG A 134 -2.64 1.18 -19.72
CA ARG A 134 -3.02 2.33 -20.54
C ARG A 134 -1.86 2.87 -21.40
N TYR A 135 -0.66 2.92 -20.83
CA TYR A 135 0.56 3.48 -21.44
C TYR A 135 1.71 2.47 -21.39
N PRO A 136 1.68 1.42 -22.23
CA PRO A 136 2.66 0.33 -22.19
C PRO A 136 4.10 0.80 -22.44
N GLU A 137 4.31 1.89 -23.17
CA GLU A 137 5.59 2.53 -23.46
C GLU A 137 6.31 2.97 -22.17
N VAL A 138 5.56 3.29 -21.12
CA VAL A 138 6.13 3.62 -19.79
C VAL A 138 6.96 2.45 -19.25
N ALA A 139 6.61 1.21 -19.58
CA ALA A 139 7.37 0.03 -19.16
C ALA A 139 8.75 -0.09 -19.84
N GLU A 140 8.95 0.58 -20.98
CA GLU A 140 10.24 0.63 -21.67
C GLU A 140 11.23 1.53 -20.92
N THR A 141 10.73 2.67 -20.41
CA THR A 141 11.50 3.62 -19.61
C THR A 141 11.71 3.10 -18.18
N PHE A 142 10.62 2.65 -17.54
CA PHE A 142 10.65 2.23 -16.14
C PHE A 142 9.77 0.99 -15.91
N PRO A 143 10.35 -0.23 -15.83
CA PRO A 143 9.56 -1.46 -15.69
C PRO A 143 8.83 -1.61 -14.35
N LYS A 144 7.65 -2.26 -14.35
CA LYS A 144 6.84 -2.64 -13.16
C LYS A 144 7.68 -3.15 -11.97
N ARG A 145 8.62 -4.07 -12.23
CA ARG A 145 9.48 -4.68 -11.21
C ARG A 145 10.38 -3.69 -10.45
N CYS A 146 10.63 -2.49 -10.97
CA CYS A 146 11.44 -1.48 -10.29
C CYS A 146 10.74 -0.92 -9.04
N TRP A 147 9.41 -0.97 -9.02
CA TRP A 147 8.61 -0.45 -7.91
C TRP A 147 8.60 -1.33 -6.66
N ILE A 148 8.98 -2.61 -6.76
CA ILE A 148 8.78 -3.57 -5.66
C ILE A 148 9.51 -3.15 -4.38
N ALA A 149 10.76 -2.71 -4.50
CA ALA A 149 11.52 -2.21 -3.34
C ALA A 149 10.88 -0.95 -2.74
N PHE A 150 10.45 -0.05 -3.62
CA PHE A 150 9.83 1.21 -3.23
C PHE A 150 8.49 0.98 -2.51
N ASP A 151 7.69 0.03 -2.99
CA ASP A 151 6.43 -0.38 -2.37
C ASP A 151 6.64 -0.94 -0.99
N TYR A 152 7.54 -1.92 -0.83
CA TYR A 152 7.83 -2.48 0.49
C TYR A 152 8.28 -1.40 1.47
N MET A 153 9.18 -0.52 1.04
CA MET A 153 9.69 0.54 1.89
C MET A 153 8.58 1.51 2.31
N THR A 154 7.75 1.98 1.37
CA THR A 154 6.67 2.93 1.67
C THR A 154 5.57 2.31 2.54
N GLU A 155 5.24 1.02 2.40
CA GLU A 155 4.32 0.35 3.34
C GLU A 155 4.87 0.21 4.76
N ILE A 156 6.18 -0.01 4.91
CA ILE A 156 6.78 -0.13 6.25
C ILE A 156 6.84 1.26 6.92
N MET A 157 7.10 2.31 6.14
CA MET A 157 7.06 3.69 6.65
C MET A 157 5.67 4.05 7.16
N ASP A 158 4.63 3.75 6.37
CA ASP A 158 3.22 3.91 6.74
C ASP A 158 2.90 3.20 8.08
N ASP A 159 3.27 1.93 8.22
CA ASP A 159 3.13 1.19 9.50
C ASP A 159 3.87 1.85 10.69
N VAL A 160 5.00 2.54 10.44
CA VAL A 160 5.78 3.21 11.50
C VAL A 160 5.18 4.56 11.87
N GLU A 161 4.76 5.34 10.88
CA GLU A 161 4.17 6.66 11.05
C GLU A 161 2.81 6.56 11.76
N ASP A 162 2.02 5.53 11.42
CA ASP A 162 0.64 5.38 11.90
C ASP A 162 0.51 4.59 13.22
N LEU A 163 1.62 4.23 13.87
CA LEU A 163 1.61 3.43 15.13
C LEU A 163 0.67 3.96 16.22
N GLN A 164 0.47 5.28 16.31
CA GLN A 164 -0.46 5.87 17.29
C GLN A 164 -1.90 5.91 16.80
N GLU A 165 -2.13 6.19 15.51
CA GLU A 165 -3.46 6.17 14.90
C GLU A 165 -4.06 4.76 14.99
N ASP A 166 -3.23 3.76 14.71
CA ASP A 166 -3.57 2.35 14.61
C ASP A 166 -3.92 1.67 15.94
N LEU A 167 -3.64 2.33 17.06
CA LEU A 167 -4.12 1.87 18.36
C LEU A 167 -5.63 1.97 18.52
N HIS A 168 -6.30 2.78 17.69
CA HIS A 168 -7.70 3.15 17.84
C HIS A 168 -8.61 2.60 16.73
N VAL A 169 -8.05 1.87 15.76
CA VAL A 169 -8.77 1.29 14.62
C VAL A 169 -8.51 -0.22 14.50
N TYR A 170 -9.32 -0.91 13.70
CA TYR A 170 -9.19 -2.33 13.43
C TYR A 170 -8.37 -2.60 12.17
N ASN A 171 -7.13 -2.13 12.16
CA ASN A 171 -6.27 -2.20 10.99
C ASN A 171 -5.23 -3.34 11.05
N GLY A 172 -4.62 -3.62 9.90
CA GLY A 172 -3.64 -4.68 9.72
C GLY A 172 -2.19 -4.37 10.11
N ASN A 173 -1.88 -3.28 10.83
CA ASN A 173 -0.49 -2.84 11.05
C ASN A 173 0.39 -3.93 11.69
N ARG A 174 1.23 -4.58 10.88
CA ARG A 174 2.01 -5.74 11.32
C ARG A 174 3.03 -5.34 12.37
N LEU A 175 3.63 -4.15 12.27
CA LEU A 175 4.61 -3.68 13.23
C LEU A 175 3.99 -3.57 14.62
N LEU A 176 2.79 -2.98 14.71
CA LEU A 176 2.05 -2.87 15.96
C LEU A 176 1.74 -4.25 16.57
N PHE A 177 1.28 -5.21 15.78
CA PHE A 177 1.05 -6.59 16.24
C PHE A 177 2.34 -7.26 16.71
N ALA A 178 3.42 -7.18 15.93
CA ALA A 178 4.70 -7.77 16.27
C ALA A 178 5.25 -7.19 17.59
N LEU A 179 5.14 -5.87 17.79
CA LEU A 179 5.55 -5.23 19.04
C LEU A 179 4.70 -5.67 20.25
N ARG A 180 3.44 -6.06 20.06
CA ARG A 180 2.60 -6.58 21.15
C ARG A 180 2.96 -8.01 21.56
N GLU A 181 3.44 -8.82 20.61
CA GLU A 181 3.67 -10.25 20.81
C GLU A 181 5.12 -10.62 21.12
N GLN A 182 6.07 -9.82 20.64
CA GLN A 182 7.50 -10.11 20.68
C GLN A 182 8.25 -8.99 21.42
N SER A 183 9.52 -9.22 21.77
CA SER A 183 10.32 -8.15 22.35
C SER A 183 10.66 -7.09 21.30
N VAL A 184 10.75 -5.81 21.71
CA VAL A 184 11.16 -4.70 20.83
C VAL A 184 12.46 -5.00 20.09
N LYS A 185 13.38 -5.74 20.74
CA LYS A 185 14.65 -6.15 20.13
C LYS A 185 14.43 -7.11 18.95
N GLU A 186 13.63 -8.15 19.13
CA GLU A 186 13.34 -9.15 18.10
C GLU A 186 12.64 -8.51 16.89
N VAL A 187 11.62 -7.68 17.16
CA VAL A 187 10.89 -6.97 16.10
C VAL A 187 11.84 -6.05 15.33
N ARG A 188 12.68 -5.28 16.03
CA ARG A 188 13.67 -4.41 15.39
C ARG A 188 14.65 -5.21 14.53
N GLU A 189 15.16 -6.34 15.03
CA GLU A 189 16.07 -7.20 14.29
C GLU A 189 15.41 -7.77 13.03
N GLU A 190 14.15 -8.22 13.12
CA GLU A 190 13.37 -8.72 11.97
C GLU A 190 13.19 -7.64 10.90
N TYR A 191 12.74 -6.45 11.29
CA TYR A 191 12.48 -5.36 10.35
C TYR A 191 13.77 -4.80 9.74
N LEU A 192 14.84 -4.66 10.51
CA LEU A 192 16.15 -4.25 9.98
C LEU A 192 16.71 -5.30 9.01
N ALA A 193 16.59 -6.59 9.33
CA ALA A 193 16.99 -7.66 8.42
C ALA A 193 16.17 -7.65 7.13
N PHE A 194 14.87 -7.36 7.22
CA PHE A 194 14.03 -7.22 6.02
C PHE A 194 14.42 -5.98 5.19
N LEU A 195 14.72 -4.84 5.82
CA LEU A 195 15.23 -3.66 5.10
C LEU A 195 16.56 -3.93 4.42
N ASP A 196 17.48 -4.62 5.09
CA ASP A 196 18.74 -5.03 4.48
C ASP A 196 18.50 -5.99 3.31
N TRP A 197 17.51 -6.88 3.40
CA TRP A 197 17.09 -7.70 2.28
C TRP A 197 16.53 -6.86 1.13
N ILE A 198 15.74 -5.81 1.40
CA ILE A 198 15.21 -4.92 0.35
C ILE A 198 16.38 -4.18 -0.34
N VAL A 199 17.30 -3.61 0.43
CA VAL A 199 18.42 -2.81 -0.10
C VAL A 199 19.41 -3.66 -0.91
N ASN A 200 19.73 -4.86 -0.43
CA ASN A 200 20.78 -5.71 -1.02
C ASN A 200 20.27 -6.57 -2.18
N ARG A 201 18.96 -6.70 -2.36
CA ARG A 201 18.42 -7.47 -3.47
C ARG A 201 18.46 -6.65 -4.75
N SER A 202 18.87 -7.30 -5.83
CA SER A 202 18.76 -6.75 -7.19
C SER A 202 17.30 -6.72 -7.62
N PHE A 203 16.48 -5.87 -7.01
CA PHE A 203 15.39 -5.24 -7.74
C PHE A 203 16.02 -4.63 -9.00
N PRO A 204 15.34 -4.71 -10.15
CA PRO A 204 15.94 -4.45 -11.46
C PRO A 204 16.93 -3.31 -11.40
N ASP A 205 18.14 -3.65 -11.84
CA ASP A 205 19.34 -2.86 -11.85
C ASP A 205 19.12 -1.42 -11.36
N ARG A 206 19.41 -1.14 -10.09
CA ARG A 206 19.25 0.19 -9.47
C ARG A 206 19.89 1.32 -10.30
N ARG A 207 20.82 0.98 -11.20
CA ARG A 207 21.37 1.86 -12.25
C ARG A 207 20.35 2.40 -13.25
N LYS A 208 19.17 1.77 -13.36
CA LYS A 208 18.03 2.21 -14.19
C LYS A 208 17.06 3.11 -13.43
N TRP A 209 17.27 3.30 -12.13
CA TRP A 209 16.43 4.21 -11.37
C TRP A 209 16.84 5.64 -11.69
N PRO A 210 15.88 6.55 -11.84
CA PRO A 210 16.20 7.96 -11.92
C PRO A 210 16.87 8.40 -10.60
N GLU A 211 17.79 9.35 -10.68
CA GLU A 211 18.62 9.80 -9.55
C GLU A 211 17.77 10.18 -8.33
N TRP A 212 16.69 10.94 -8.53
CA TRP A 212 15.78 11.34 -7.46
C TRP A 212 15.17 10.13 -6.72
N MET A 213 14.90 9.01 -7.40
CA MET A 213 14.33 7.82 -6.77
C MET A 213 15.38 7.10 -5.93
N ILE A 214 16.64 7.08 -6.40
CA ILE A 214 17.77 6.53 -5.64
C ILE A 214 17.93 7.33 -4.35
N GLU A 215 17.93 8.66 -4.44
CA GLU A 215 18.06 9.57 -3.31
C GLU A 215 16.89 9.45 -2.33
N SER A 216 15.66 9.47 -2.84
CA SER A 216 14.43 9.31 -2.05
C SER A 216 14.42 7.96 -1.33
N PHE A 217 14.74 6.86 -2.03
CA PHE A 217 14.81 5.54 -1.44
C PHE A 217 15.91 5.44 -0.37
N ASP A 218 17.11 5.96 -0.63
CA ASP A 218 18.19 5.95 0.38
C ASP A 218 17.83 6.79 1.60
N GLN A 219 17.19 7.94 1.39
CA GLN A 219 16.73 8.79 2.48
C GLN A 219 15.69 8.08 3.33
N ASN A 220 14.68 7.48 2.70
CA ASN A 220 13.62 6.74 3.38
C ASN A 220 14.18 5.52 4.15
N VAL A 221 15.12 4.78 3.57
CA VAL A 221 15.82 3.69 4.27
C VAL A 221 16.58 4.21 5.50
N ARG A 222 17.25 5.37 5.41
CA ARG A 222 17.93 5.98 6.55
C ARG A 222 16.95 6.40 7.65
N THR A 223 15.88 7.10 7.28
CA THR A 223 14.81 7.53 8.19
C THR A 223 14.20 6.33 8.90
N LEU A 224 13.78 5.32 8.14
CA LEU A 224 13.13 4.13 8.69
C LEU A 224 14.05 3.32 9.61
N ARG A 225 15.35 3.20 9.28
CA ARG A 225 16.33 2.58 10.19
C ARG A 225 16.46 3.36 11.49
N GLN A 226 16.43 4.69 11.44
CA GLN A 226 16.48 5.53 12.64
C GLN A 226 15.20 5.34 13.47
N GLU A 227 14.04 5.37 12.85
CA GLU A 227 12.76 5.20 13.53
C GLU A 227 12.65 3.82 14.17
N LEU A 228 12.93 2.73 13.46
CA LEU A 228 12.92 1.37 14.03
C LEU A 228 13.89 1.19 15.22
N ARG A 229 14.98 1.96 15.28
CA ARG A 229 15.90 1.98 16.43
C ARG A 229 15.32 2.74 17.62
N GLN A 230 14.45 3.71 17.37
CA GLN A 230 13.79 4.55 18.36
C GLN A 230 12.39 4.04 18.73
N VAL A 231 11.83 3.12 17.94
CA VAL A 231 10.54 2.47 18.20
C VAL A 231 10.59 1.90 19.61
N ASN A 232 9.73 2.47 20.44
CA ASN A 232 9.35 1.97 21.73
C ASN A 232 7.85 1.75 21.67
N LEU A 233 7.37 0.67 22.25
CA LEU A 233 5.94 0.50 22.46
C LEU A 233 5.39 1.71 23.21
N PRO A 234 4.30 2.35 22.75
CA PRO A 234 3.44 3.04 23.70
C PRO A 234 3.06 2.01 24.76
N LYS A 235 3.37 2.29 26.04
CA LYS A 235 2.97 1.39 27.14
C LYS A 235 1.49 1.09 26.95
N PRO A 236 1.06 -0.18 26.91
CA PRO A 236 -0.34 -0.49 26.75
C PRO A 236 -1.10 0.23 27.86
N VAL A 237 -2.01 1.13 27.48
CA VAL A 237 -3.08 1.56 28.37
C VAL A 237 -3.94 0.31 28.49
N LEU A 238 -3.61 -0.53 29.46
CA LEU A 238 -4.44 -1.64 29.88
C LEU A 238 -5.77 -1.03 30.33
N GLN A 239 -6.72 -0.91 29.40
CA GLN A 239 -8.12 -0.81 29.76
C GLN A 239 -8.48 -2.19 30.34
N LYS A 240 -8.51 -2.21 31.69
CA LYS A 240 -9.01 -3.32 32.49
C LYS A 240 -10.50 -3.54 32.25
#